data_AF-A0A7W0HDA8-F1
#
_entry.id   AF-A0A7W0HDA8-F1
#
_cell.length_a   1.000
_cell.length_b   1.000
_cell.length_c   1.000
_cell.angle_alpha   90.00
_cell.angle_beta   90.00
_cell.angle_gamma   90.00
#
_symmetry.space_group_name_H-M   'P 1'
#
loop_
_entity.id
_entity.type
_entity.pdbx_description
1 polymer ?
#
loop_
_entity_poly.entity_id
_entity_poly.type
_entity_poly.pdbx_seq_one_letter_code
_entity_poly.pdbx_strand_id
1 'polypeptide(L)'
;MRVDKRLAVLAIVAAVALTGCGSKARLAKMQNVRPPAAGTPDGPASVSGIYRTLRSATLQLRSDGKITMIIPQGDGASSGRFTLQQGRFEMQTSNCGEVAGSYDLTVTGEQKAGKATLVITEVDDPCQPRLRDLTSDPWVYSDS
;
A
#
# COMPACT_ATOMS: atom_id res chain seq x y z
N MET A 1 44.27 54.31 -4.62
CA MET A 1 43.73 55.37 -3.73
C MET A 1 42.82 56.25 -4.60
N ARG A 2 41.54 56.51 -4.33
CA ARG A 2 40.70 56.43 -3.13
C ARG A 2 39.33 55.82 -3.49
N VAL A 3 38.71 55.23 -2.47
CA VAL A 3 37.32 54.78 -2.41
C VAL A 3 36.41 55.99 -2.26
N ASP A 4 35.22 55.97 -2.88
CA ASP A 4 34.04 56.55 -2.22
C ASP A 4 32.77 55.72 -2.49
N LYS A 5 32.14 55.35 -1.38
CA LYS A 5 30.87 54.62 -1.23
C LYS A 5 29.76 55.63 -0.94
N ARG A 6 28.52 55.37 -1.39
CA ARG A 6 27.17 55.76 -0.87
C ARG A 6 26.24 56.01 -2.07
N LEU A 7 24.96 55.67 -2.14
CA LEU A 7 23.99 54.83 -1.41
C LEU A 7 22.63 55.04 -2.16
N ALA A 8 21.64 54.18 -1.89
CA ALA A 8 20.21 54.24 -2.32
C ALA A 8 19.90 53.58 -3.68
N VAL A 9 19.37 52.35 -3.77
CA VAL A 9 18.12 51.77 -3.23
C VAL A 9 16.86 52.43 -3.81
N LEU A 10 16.18 51.75 -4.74
CA LEU A 10 14.72 51.61 -4.70
C LEU A 10 14.26 50.47 -5.61
N ALA A 11 13.61 49.50 -4.96
CA ALA A 11 12.98 48.33 -5.53
C ALA A 11 11.61 48.68 -6.11
N ILE A 12 11.20 48.03 -7.21
CA ILE A 12 9.79 47.72 -7.45
C ILE A 12 9.70 46.24 -7.83
N VAL A 13 9.00 45.54 -6.95
CA VAL A 13 8.62 44.13 -6.99
C VAL A 13 7.20 44.05 -7.54
N ALA A 14 6.92 43.00 -8.31
CA ALA A 14 5.71 42.16 -8.28
C ALA A 14 4.99 41.92 -9.61
N ALA A 15 4.47 40.68 -9.69
CA ALA A 15 3.54 40.07 -10.65
C ALA A 15 4.20 39.64 -11.96
N VAL A 16 4.40 38.35 -12.26
CA VAL A 16 3.41 37.25 -12.21
C VAL A 16 4.12 35.94 -11.88
N ALA A 17 3.91 35.42 -10.68
CA ALA A 17 4.24 34.04 -10.30
C ALA A 17 3.00 33.40 -9.67
N LEU A 18 2.03 33.02 -10.51
CA LEU A 18 0.82 32.34 -10.08
C LEU A 18 0.46 31.21 -11.04
N THR A 19 1.31 30.18 -11.15
CA THR A 19 0.90 28.84 -11.58
C THR A 19 1.84 27.81 -10.98
N GLY A 20 1.78 27.59 -9.66
CA GLY A 20 2.76 26.68 -9.05
C GLY A 20 2.49 26.26 -7.61
N CYS A 21 1.23 25.99 -7.20
CA CYS A 21 1.00 25.50 -5.84
C CYS A 21 -0.20 24.54 -5.66
N GLY A 22 -0.67 23.87 -6.73
CA GLY A 22 -1.79 22.93 -6.65
C GLY A 22 -1.43 21.44 -6.69
N SER A 23 -0.27 21.08 -7.24
CA SER A 23 -0.02 19.69 -7.65
C SER A 23 0.62 18.82 -6.56
N LYS A 24 1.41 19.40 -5.64
CA LYS A 24 2.10 18.64 -4.59
C LYS A 24 1.14 18.08 -3.54
N ALA A 25 0.09 18.83 -3.19
CA ALA A 25 -0.95 18.38 -2.25
C ALA A 25 -1.88 17.32 -2.85
N ARG A 26 -2.09 17.33 -4.18
CA ARG A 26 -2.92 16.33 -4.87
C ARG A 26 -2.18 15.00 -5.07
N LEU A 27 -0.86 15.03 -5.28
CA LEU A 27 -0.01 13.83 -5.37
C LEU A 27 0.21 13.15 -4.00
N ALA A 28 0.27 13.90 -2.90
CA ALA A 28 0.31 13.32 -1.55
C ALA A 28 -0.95 12.49 -1.22
N LYS A 29 -2.10 12.82 -1.82
CA LYS A 29 -3.35 12.06 -1.69
C LYS A 29 -3.37 10.74 -2.49
N MET A 30 -2.38 10.49 -3.36
CA MET A 30 -2.27 9.28 -4.19
C MET A 30 -1.12 8.34 -3.75
N GLN A 31 -0.55 8.52 -2.55
CA GLN A 31 0.55 7.67 -2.04
C GLN A 31 0.09 6.33 -1.42
N ASN A 32 -1.10 5.81 -1.77
CA ASN A 32 -1.64 4.57 -1.17
C ASN A 32 -0.97 3.28 -1.65
N VAL A 33 0.13 3.40 -2.40
CA VAL A 33 0.71 2.32 -3.17
C VAL A 33 2.20 2.34 -2.87
N ARG A 34 2.57 1.79 -1.70
CA ARG A 34 3.96 1.55 -1.37
C ARG A 34 4.19 0.04 -1.43
N PRO A 35 4.71 -0.49 -2.55
CA PRO A 35 4.93 -1.91 -2.70
C PRO A 35 5.81 -2.47 -1.59
N PRO A 36 5.75 -3.79 -1.37
CA PRO A 36 6.46 -4.42 -0.28
C PRO A 36 7.97 -4.47 -0.47
N ALA A 37 8.69 -4.56 0.65
CA ALA A 37 10.10 -4.94 0.66
C ALA A 37 10.24 -6.46 0.64
N ALA A 38 11.25 -6.99 -0.06
CA ALA A 38 11.58 -8.41 -0.02
C ALA A 38 11.98 -8.85 1.40
N GLY A 39 11.66 -10.09 1.75
CA GLY A 39 11.90 -10.67 3.08
C GLY A 39 10.67 -10.61 3.97
N THR A 40 10.90 -10.64 5.29
CA THR A 40 9.83 -10.58 6.29
C THR A 40 9.38 -9.12 6.46
N PRO A 41 8.12 -8.79 6.13
CA PRO A 41 7.63 -7.43 6.27
C PRO A 41 7.47 -7.03 7.75
N ASP A 42 7.84 -5.80 8.08
CA ASP A 42 7.87 -5.29 9.46
C ASP A 42 6.60 -4.53 9.86
N GLY A 43 5.76 -4.12 8.91
CA GLY A 43 4.50 -3.44 9.19
C GLY A 43 3.59 -3.19 7.99
N PRO A 44 2.38 -2.62 8.18
CA PRO A 44 1.41 -2.44 7.11
C PRO A 44 1.94 -1.64 5.91
N ALA A 45 2.80 -0.65 6.17
CA ALA A 45 3.41 0.15 5.11
C ALA A 45 4.40 -0.65 4.23
N SER A 46 4.97 -1.74 4.73
CA SER A 46 5.90 -2.60 3.99
C SER A 46 5.18 -3.68 3.18
N VAL A 47 3.85 -3.68 3.15
CA VAL A 47 3.04 -4.56 2.28
C VAL A 47 1.94 -3.82 1.54
N SER A 48 1.87 -2.51 1.65
CA SER A 48 0.78 -1.76 1.03
C SER A 48 0.82 -1.84 -0.51
N GLY A 49 -0.30 -1.56 -1.14
CA GLY A 49 -0.45 -1.62 -2.59
C GLY A 49 -1.47 -2.65 -3.03
N ILE A 50 -1.40 -3.00 -4.32
CA ILE A 50 -2.37 -3.86 -4.99
C ILE A 50 -1.66 -5.13 -5.44
N TYR A 51 -2.26 -6.25 -5.08
CA TYR A 51 -1.86 -7.59 -5.49
C TYR A 51 -2.98 -8.21 -6.30
N ARG A 52 -2.58 -9.01 -7.29
CA ARG A 52 -3.50 -9.75 -8.13
C ARG A 52 -3.07 -11.19 -8.26
N THR A 53 -4.06 -12.05 -8.44
CA THR A 53 -3.83 -13.45 -8.82
C THR A 53 -4.02 -13.63 -10.31
N LEU A 54 -3.62 -14.78 -10.84
CA LEU A 54 -3.87 -15.17 -12.24
C LEU A 54 -5.38 -15.24 -12.55
N ARG A 55 -6.20 -15.59 -11.55
CA ARG A 55 -7.68 -15.62 -11.67
C ARG A 55 -8.33 -14.25 -11.47
N SER A 56 -7.56 -13.16 -11.59
CA SER A 56 -8.05 -11.77 -11.50
C SER A 56 -8.65 -11.39 -10.13
N ALA A 57 -8.35 -12.15 -9.08
CA ALA A 57 -8.62 -11.68 -7.73
C ALA A 57 -7.75 -10.45 -7.42
N THR A 58 -8.29 -9.52 -6.64
CA THR A 58 -7.57 -8.31 -6.23
C THR A 58 -7.52 -8.22 -4.71
N LEU A 59 -6.34 -7.98 -4.18
CA LEU A 59 -6.08 -7.71 -2.77
C LEU A 59 -5.42 -6.35 -2.67
N GLN A 60 -6.10 -5.40 -2.05
CA GLN A 60 -5.57 -4.08 -1.77
C GLN A 60 -5.27 -3.96 -0.28
N LEU A 61 -4.01 -3.72 0.03
CA LEU A 61 -3.51 -3.48 1.38
C LEU A 61 -3.15 -2.00 1.51
N ARG A 62 -3.70 -1.32 2.52
CA ARG A 62 -3.38 0.08 2.78
C ARG A 62 -2.45 0.20 3.98
N SER A 63 -1.59 1.20 3.95
CA SER A 63 -0.63 1.48 5.02
C SER A 63 -1.29 1.84 6.36
N ASP A 64 -2.57 2.22 6.37
CA ASP A 64 -3.38 2.46 7.56
C ASP A 64 -4.07 1.20 8.12
N GLY A 65 -3.68 0.01 7.64
CA GLY A 65 -4.23 -1.26 8.11
C GLY A 65 -5.62 -1.57 7.55
N LYS A 66 -6.05 -0.91 6.47
CA LYS A 66 -7.28 -1.28 5.76
C LYS A 66 -7.02 -2.28 4.65
N ILE A 67 -7.95 -3.21 4.48
CA ILE A 67 -7.90 -4.23 3.44
C ILE A 67 -9.17 -4.18 2.59
N THR A 68 -9.02 -4.39 1.30
CA THR A 68 -10.12 -4.65 0.37
C THR A 68 -9.74 -5.84 -0.50
N MET A 69 -10.62 -6.82 -0.58
CA MET A 69 -10.42 -8.04 -1.34
C MET A 69 -11.60 -8.21 -2.30
N ILE A 70 -11.32 -8.49 -3.56
CA ILE A 70 -12.33 -8.69 -4.60
C ILE A 70 -12.02 -10.03 -5.26
N ILE A 71 -12.89 -11.01 -5.06
CA ILE A 71 -12.74 -12.36 -5.62
C ILE A 71 -13.86 -12.58 -6.66
N PRO A 72 -13.58 -12.47 -7.97
CA PRO A 72 -14.61 -12.54 -9.01
C PRO A 72 -15.42 -13.85 -9.03
N GLN A 73 -14.79 -14.95 -8.63
CA GLN A 73 -15.39 -16.30 -8.61
C GLN A 73 -15.77 -16.76 -7.19
N GLY A 74 -15.65 -15.89 -6.19
CA GLY A 74 -15.85 -16.23 -4.77
C GLY A 74 -17.04 -15.49 -4.17
N ASP A 75 -16.95 -15.19 -2.87
CA ASP A 75 -18.02 -14.54 -2.10
C ASP A 75 -18.16 -13.03 -2.40
N GLY A 76 -17.52 -12.54 -3.46
CA GLY A 76 -17.59 -11.15 -3.92
C GLY A 76 -16.54 -10.24 -3.28
N ALA A 77 -16.91 -8.97 -3.10
CA ALA A 77 -16.04 -7.97 -2.49
C ALA A 77 -16.16 -8.03 -0.96
N SER A 78 -15.02 -8.04 -0.29
CA SER A 78 -14.92 -8.01 1.17
C SER A 78 -13.96 -6.91 1.59
N SER A 79 -14.24 -6.27 2.73
CA SER A 79 -13.40 -5.21 3.28
C SER A 79 -13.22 -5.39 4.78
N GLY A 80 -12.20 -4.75 5.33
CA GLY A 80 -11.97 -4.79 6.76
C GLY A 80 -10.65 -4.20 7.16
N ARG A 81 -10.01 -4.82 8.16
CA ARG A 81 -8.77 -4.35 8.74
C ARG A 81 -7.75 -5.46 8.84
N PHE A 82 -6.49 -5.06 8.85
CA PHE A 82 -5.37 -5.94 9.14
C PHE A 82 -4.34 -5.23 10.01
N THR A 83 -3.59 -6.02 10.75
CA THR A 83 -2.33 -5.63 11.39
C THR A 83 -1.21 -6.44 10.77
N LEU A 84 0.00 -5.90 10.82
CA LEU A 84 1.20 -6.62 10.41
C LEU A 84 2.33 -6.25 11.35
N GLN A 85 2.95 -7.26 11.95
CA GLN A 85 4.12 -7.08 12.80
C GLN A 85 5.07 -8.25 12.57
N GLN A 86 6.28 -7.98 12.10
CA GLN A 86 7.33 -9.01 11.92
C GLN A 86 6.84 -10.24 11.12
N GLY A 87 6.15 -10.02 10.01
CA GLY A 87 5.58 -11.08 9.17
C GLY A 87 4.24 -11.62 9.65
N ARG A 88 3.87 -11.42 10.92
CA ARG A 88 2.57 -11.85 11.46
C ARG A 88 1.46 -10.92 10.98
N PHE A 89 0.64 -11.43 10.08
CA PHE A 89 -0.46 -10.75 9.44
C PHE A 89 -1.78 -11.24 10.03
N GLU A 90 -2.46 -10.38 10.77
CA GLU A 90 -3.79 -10.69 11.29
C GLU A 90 -4.81 -9.84 10.54
N MET A 91 -5.90 -10.45 10.09
CA MET A 91 -6.93 -9.72 9.38
C MET A 91 -8.34 -10.14 9.76
N GLN A 92 -9.23 -9.16 9.65
CA GLN A 92 -10.66 -9.29 9.85
C GLN A 92 -11.35 -8.70 8.62
N THR A 93 -12.33 -9.43 8.10
CA THR A 93 -13.04 -9.07 6.88
C THR A 93 -14.54 -9.25 7.07
N SER A 94 -15.33 -8.41 6.39
CA SER A 94 -16.79 -8.36 6.55
C SER A 94 -17.49 -9.69 6.26
N ASN A 95 -16.96 -10.50 5.34
CA ASN A 95 -17.49 -11.85 5.04
C ASN A 95 -17.21 -12.89 6.13
N CYS A 96 -16.40 -12.57 7.14
CA CYS A 96 -16.05 -13.44 8.27
C CYS A 96 -16.56 -12.88 9.61
N GLY A 97 -17.34 -11.80 9.60
CA GLY A 97 -17.79 -11.13 10.82
C GLY A 97 -16.63 -10.62 11.67
N GLU A 98 -16.70 -10.84 12.98
CA GLU A 98 -15.67 -10.36 13.91
C GLU A 98 -14.45 -11.29 14.03
N VAL A 99 -14.48 -12.46 13.38
CA VAL A 99 -13.43 -13.47 13.54
C VAL A 99 -12.17 -13.08 12.76
N ALA A 100 -11.08 -12.89 13.48
CA ALA A 100 -9.77 -12.66 12.90
C ALA A 100 -9.14 -13.98 12.40
N GLY A 101 -8.35 -13.88 11.34
CA GLY A 101 -7.51 -14.94 10.81
C GLY A 101 -6.08 -14.45 10.82
N SER A 102 -5.14 -15.37 11.04
CA SER A 102 -3.74 -15.07 11.22
C SER A 102 -2.89 -15.85 10.24
N TYR A 103 -1.87 -15.18 9.71
CA TYR A 103 -0.98 -15.72 8.69
C TYR A 103 0.43 -15.23 8.92
N ASP A 104 1.40 -16.06 8.58
CA ASP A 104 2.78 -15.59 8.47
C ASP A 104 3.07 -15.26 7.01
N LEU A 105 3.61 -14.07 6.78
CA LEU A 105 3.90 -13.54 5.46
C LEU A 105 5.40 -13.42 5.23
N THR A 106 5.80 -13.79 4.01
CA THR A 106 7.07 -13.41 3.41
C THR A 106 6.80 -12.75 2.06
N VAL A 107 7.55 -11.73 1.71
CA VAL A 107 7.51 -11.14 0.37
C VAL A 107 8.74 -11.60 -0.38
N THR A 108 8.55 -12.07 -1.61
CA THR A 108 9.65 -12.41 -2.51
C THR A 108 9.88 -11.32 -3.54
N GLY A 109 11.10 -11.26 -4.08
CA GLY A 109 11.42 -10.51 -5.29
C GLY A 109 11.50 -8.99 -5.15
N GLU A 110 11.93 -8.36 -6.24
CA GLU A 110 12.08 -6.91 -6.30
C GLU A 110 10.74 -6.19 -6.43
N GLN A 111 10.78 -4.93 -6.01
CA GLN A 111 9.67 -3.99 -5.95
C GLN A 111 9.17 -3.52 -7.34
N LYS A 112 8.68 -4.45 -8.17
CA LYS A 112 8.20 -4.19 -9.53
C LYS A 112 6.97 -5.04 -9.83
N ALA A 113 6.07 -4.51 -10.66
CA ALA A 113 4.89 -5.24 -11.13
C ALA A 113 5.30 -6.61 -11.70
N GLY A 114 4.64 -7.67 -11.24
CA GLY A 114 4.93 -9.04 -11.66
C GLY A 114 6.23 -9.63 -11.10
N LYS A 115 6.96 -8.93 -10.22
CA LYS A 115 8.23 -9.38 -9.64
C LYS A 115 8.15 -9.69 -8.15
N ALA A 116 7.30 -8.98 -7.40
CA ALA A 116 7.08 -9.26 -5.99
C ALA A 116 5.87 -10.14 -5.76
N THR A 117 5.97 -11.11 -4.86
CA THR A 117 4.87 -12.01 -4.49
C THR A 117 4.72 -12.03 -2.97
N LEU A 118 3.48 -11.91 -2.48
CA LEU A 118 3.11 -12.22 -1.10
C LEU A 118 2.98 -13.74 -0.96
N VAL A 119 3.78 -14.31 -0.09
CA VAL A 119 3.78 -15.73 0.24
C VAL A 119 3.26 -15.90 1.65
N ILE A 120 2.21 -16.71 1.78
CA ILE A 120 1.65 -17.14 3.07
C ILE A 120 2.33 -18.45 3.46
N THR A 121 2.99 -18.49 4.62
CA THR A 121 3.79 -19.64 5.07
C THR A 121 3.15 -20.43 6.20
N GLU A 122 2.43 -19.75 7.09
CA GLU A 122 1.65 -20.36 8.18
C GLU A 122 0.25 -19.78 8.18
N VAL A 123 -0.72 -20.59 8.61
CA VAL A 123 -2.15 -20.27 8.53
C VAL A 123 -2.86 -20.74 9.79
N ASP A 124 -3.51 -19.79 10.45
CA ASP A 124 -4.46 -20.01 11.53
C ASP A 124 -5.69 -19.13 11.26
N ASP A 125 -6.59 -19.62 10.42
CA ASP A 125 -7.82 -18.92 10.07
C ASP A 125 -9.06 -19.83 10.15
N PRO A 126 -9.94 -19.63 11.14
CA PRO A 126 -11.18 -20.40 11.25
C PRO A 126 -12.23 -20.02 10.18
N CYS A 127 -12.07 -18.89 9.48
CA CYS A 127 -12.99 -18.46 8.44
C CYS A 127 -12.67 -19.10 7.08
N GLN A 128 -13.39 -20.17 6.74
CA GLN A 128 -13.18 -20.92 5.49
C GLN A 128 -13.21 -20.07 4.20
N PRO A 129 -14.14 -19.11 4.03
CA PRO A 129 -14.11 -18.18 2.90
C PRO A 129 -12.77 -17.46 2.71
N ARG A 130 -12.31 -16.75 3.75
CA ARG A 130 -11.10 -15.94 3.70
C ARG A 130 -9.85 -16.81 3.54
N LEU A 131 -9.79 -17.94 4.27
CA LEU A 131 -8.74 -18.93 4.12
C LEU A 131 -8.57 -19.34 2.67
N ARG A 132 -9.66 -19.79 2.03
CA ARG A 132 -9.67 -20.21 0.62
C ARG A 132 -9.23 -19.06 -0.29
N ASP A 133 -9.81 -17.88 -0.12
CA ASP A 133 -9.55 -16.74 -0.99
C ASP A 133 -8.09 -16.29 -0.95
N LEU A 134 -7.45 -16.32 0.22
CA LEU A 134 -6.05 -15.91 0.38
C LEU A 134 -5.03 -16.96 -0.03
N THR A 135 -5.35 -18.25 0.10
CA THR A 135 -4.37 -19.34 -0.09
C THR A 135 -4.51 -20.08 -1.42
N SER A 136 -5.61 -19.87 -2.16
CA SER A 136 -5.88 -20.61 -3.41
C SER A 136 -4.98 -20.22 -4.58
N ASP A 137 -4.34 -19.06 -4.54
CA ASP A 137 -3.48 -18.55 -5.60
C ASP A 137 -2.33 -17.70 -5.03
N PRO A 138 -1.20 -17.64 -5.74
CA PRO A 138 -0.15 -16.65 -5.46
C PRO A 138 -0.65 -15.21 -5.67
N TRP A 139 -0.37 -14.35 -4.70
CA TRP A 139 -0.64 -12.92 -4.76
C TRP A 139 0.57 -12.18 -5.32
N VAL A 140 0.47 -11.70 -6.55
CA VAL A 140 1.57 -11.02 -7.24
C VAL A 140 1.31 -9.52 -7.21
N TYR A 141 2.32 -8.74 -6.84
CA TYR A 141 2.26 -7.29 -6.86
C TYR A 141 1.96 -6.79 -8.28
N SER A 142 0.88 -6.02 -8.44
CA SER A 142 0.39 -5.61 -9.77
C SER A 142 0.68 -4.16 -10.14
N ASP A 143 1.19 -3.37 -9.20
CA ASP A 143 1.15 -1.91 -9.25
C ASP A 143 -0.30 -1.35 -9.28
N SER A 144 -0.46 -0.06 -9.01
CA SER A 144 -1.78 0.59 -8.86
C SER A 144 -2.45 0.99 -10.15
#